data_AF-A0A1X1XN96-F1
#
_entry.id   AF-A0A1X1XN96-F1
#
_cell.length_a   1.000
_cell.length_b   1.000
_cell.length_c   1.000
_cell.angle_alpha   90.00
_cell.angle_beta   90.00
_cell.angle_gamma   90.00
#
_symmetry.space_group_name_H-M   'P 1'
#
loop_
_entity.id
_entity.type
_entity.pdbx_description
1 polymer ?
#
loop_
_entity_poly.entity_id
_entity_poly.type
_entity_poly.pdbx_seq_one_letter_code
_entity_poly.pdbx_strand_id
1 'polypeptide(L)'
;MDVETTFAEDTSTQQRILAATAEVLGRNGKRKLSLSDVATQAGVSRPTLYRWFPSKEELLSAFSRYERQVFDRGLAQATAGLKGVDKLDAALRFMVEYQYSYTGVRMVDIEPEHVIAELSRILPPMRAGLQRLMPGPGGAVKAATAIRVAISHYIVRSDDADQFLAQLRHAVGISRRD
;
A
#
# COMPACT_ATOMS: atom_id res chain seq x y z
N MET A 1 2.99 -10.97 -33.70
CA MET A 1 4.32 -10.38 -33.45
C MET A 1 4.42 -10.23 -31.96
N ASP A 2 4.99 -11.28 -31.36
CA ASP A 2 5.02 -11.54 -29.94
C ASP A 2 5.91 -10.52 -29.23
N VAL A 3 5.34 -9.84 -28.24
CA VAL A 3 6.12 -9.04 -27.29
C VAL A 3 6.16 -9.84 -26.00
N GLU A 4 6.96 -10.90 -26.00
CA GLU A 4 7.52 -11.47 -24.77
C GLU A 4 8.36 -10.38 -24.11
N THR A 5 7.74 -9.64 -23.20
CA THR A 5 8.47 -8.74 -22.31
C THR A 5 9.01 -9.60 -21.19
N THR A 6 10.25 -10.09 -21.36
CA THR A 6 11.07 -10.64 -20.29
C THR A 6 11.26 -9.55 -19.23
N PHE A 7 10.39 -9.51 -18.23
CA PHE A 7 10.65 -8.75 -17.00
C PHE A 7 11.85 -9.40 -16.33
N ALA A 8 12.98 -8.68 -16.30
CA ALA A 8 14.22 -9.15 -15.72
C ALA A 8 14.00 -9.68 -14.29
N GLU A 9 13.99 -11.01 -14.15
CA GLU A 9 14.01 -11.73 -12.90
C GLU A 9 15.39 -11.58 -12.26
N ASP A 10 15.57 -10.52 -11.48
CA ASP A 10 16.56 -10.53 -10.40
C ASP A 10 15.95 -9.85 -9.17
N THR A 11 14.82 -10.38 -8.74
CA THR A 11 14.23 -10.03 -7.46
C THR A 11 15.14 -10.62 -6.39
N SER A 12 15.89 -9.76 -5.68
CA SER A 12 16.87 -10.22 -4.69
C SER A 12 16.23 -11.22 -3.72
N THR A 13 17.01 -12.18 -3.20
CA THR A 13 16.48 -13.19 -2.25
C THR A 13 15.68 -12.55 -1.12
N GLN A 14 16.10 -11.36 -0.67
CA GLN A 14 15.38 -10.55 0.30
C GLN A 14 13.98 -10.13 -0.18
N GLN A 15 13.84 -9.64 -1.41
CA GLN A 15 12.55 -9.25 -1.97
C GLN A 15 11.60 -10.45 -2.14
N ARG A 16 12.11 -11.62 -2.54
CA ARG A 16 11.29 -12.86 -2.59
C ARG A 16 10.77 -13.25 -1.22
N ILE A 17 11.59 -13.13 -0.19
CA ILE A 17 11.17 -13.37 1.21
C ILE A 17 10.08 -12.36 1.63
N LEU A 18 10.24 -11.08 1.30
CA LEU A 18 9.28 -10.03 1.66
C LEU A 18 7.94 -10.19 0.92
N ALA A 19 7.96 -10.54 -0.37
CA ALA A 19 6.76 -10.87 -1.13
C ALA A 19 6.04 -12.10 -0.56
N ALA A 20 6.78 -13.17 -0.23
CA ALA A 20 6.23 -14.34 0.45
C ALA A 20 5.63 -14.00 1.83
N THR A 21 6.20 -13.02 2.53
CA THR A 21 5.67 -12.56 3.82
C THR A 21 4.29 -11.93 3.67
N ALA A 22 4.04 -11.16 2.60
CA ALA A 22 2.71 -10.62 2.28
C ALA A 22 1.67 -11.74 2.17
N GLU A 23 1.98 -12.79 1.42
CA GLU A 23 1.08 -13.93 1.18
C GLU A 23 0.77 -14.73 2.45
N VAL A 24 1.76 -14.92 3.32
CA VAL A 24 1.54 -15.62 4.60
C VAL A 24 0.76 -14.75 5.58
N LEU A 25 1.06 -13.45 5.65
CA LEU A 25 0.32 -12.50 6.49
C LEU A 25 -1.14 -12.38 6.06
N GLY A 26 -1.40 -12.22 4.77
CA GLY A 26 -2.77 -12.10 4.23
C GLY A 26 -3.63 -13.36 4.44
N ARG A 27 -3.01 -14.53 4.63
CA ARG A 27 -3.73 -15.78 4.93
C ARG A 27 -3.93 -16.01 6.44
N ASN A 28 -2.91 -15.75 7.24
CA ASN A 28 -2.84 -16.27 8.61
C ASN A 28 -2.80 -15.16 9.70
N GLY A 29 -2.55 -13.91 9.32
CA GLY A 29 -2.25 -12.80 10.23
C GLY A 29 -0.86 -12.87 10.84
N LYS A 30 -0.39 -11.77 11.45
CA LYS A 30 0.92 -11.70 12.10
C LYS A 30 1.03 -12.69 13.24
N ARG A 31 0.00 -12.89 14.07
CA ARG A 31 0.09 -13.81 15.22
C ARG A 31 0.51 -15.22 14.81
N LYS A 32 -0.05 -15.74 13.72
CA LYS A 32 0.27 -17.08 13.19
C LYS A 32 1.42 -17.10 12.16
N LEU A 33 1.98 -15.95 11.79
CA LEU A 33 3.15 -15.89 10.92
C LEU A 33 4.33 -16.64 11.57
N SER A 34 4.89 -17.62 10.86
CA SER A 34 6.15 -18.27 11.22
C SER A 34 7.20 -18.01 10.14
N LEU A 35 8.45 -17.80 10.57
CA LEU A 35 9.61 -17.69 9.65
C LEU A 35 9.73 -18.95 8.76
N SER A 36 9.37 -20.12 9.29
CA SER A 36 9.40 -21.38 8.55
C SER A 36 8.41 -21.44 7.39
N ASP A 37 7.19 -20.91 7.59
CA ASP A 37 6.18 -20.86 6.53
C ASP A 37 6.58 -19.86 5.45
N VAL A 38 7.16 -18.72 5.86
CA VAL A 38 7.69 -17.72 4.93
C VAL A 38 8.84 -18.30 4.11
N ALA A 39 9.76 -19.06 4.73
CA ALA A 39 10.86 -19.70 4.01
C ALA A 39 10.34 -20.67 2.94
N THR A 40 9.36 -21.50 3.32
CA THR A 40 8.68 -22.42 2.40
C THR A 40 8.02 -21.67 1.25
N GLN A 41 7.25 -20.63 1.57
CA GLN A 41 6.54 -19.81 0.57
C GLN A 41 7.51 -19.06 -0.38
N ALA A 42 8.66 -18.62 0.12
CA ALA A 42 9.67 -17.92 -0.66
C ALA A 42 10.58 -18.86 -1.49
N GLY A 43 10.45 -20.18 -1.31
CA GLY A 43 11.34 -21.16 -1.94
C GLY A 43 12.78 -21.04 -1.46
N VAL A 44 13.00 -20.74 -0.18
CA VAL A 44 14.34 -20.64 0.43
C VAL A 44 14.48 -21.58 1.63
N SER A 45 15.71 -21.97 1.96
CA SER A 45 15.98 -22.75 3.17
C SER A 45 15.73 -21.93 4.44
N ARG A 46 15.37 -22.59 5.56
CA ARG A 46 15.25 -21.93 6.87
C ARG A 46 16.55 -21.21 7.27
N PRO A 47 17.76 -21.81 7.18
CA PRO A 47 19.01 -21.10 7.46
C PRO A 47 19.20 -19.85 6.59
N THR A 48 18.83 -19.90 5.32
CA THR A 48 18.88 -18.71 4.43
C THR A 48 17.97 -17.61 4.94
N LEU A 49 16.75 -17.93 5.34
CA LEU A 49 15.81 -16.95 5.86
C LEU A 49 16.28 -16.36 7.19
N TYR A 50 16.74 -17.17 8.14
CA TYR A 50 17.28 -16.70 9.43
C TYR A 50 18.53 -15.83 9.28
N ARG A 51 19.34 -16.04 8.22
CA ARG A 51 20.47 -15.16 7.90
C ARG A 51 20.02 -13.77 7.46
N TRP A 52 18.91 -13.67 6.73
CA TRP A 52 18.34 -12.39 6.31
C TRP A 52 17.52 -11.71 7.39
N PHE A 53 16.76 -12.49 8.16
CA PHE A 53 15.84 -12.04 9.19
C PHE A 53 15.97 -12.95 10.43
N PRO A 54 16.85 -12.59 11.37
CA PRO A 54 17.08 -13.33 12.61
C PRO A 54 15.82 -13.52 13.47
N SER A 55 14.88 -12.57 13.38
CA SER A 55 13.65 -12.55 14.18
C SER A 55 12.41 -12.23 13.34
N LYS A 56 11.23 -12.57 13.89
CA LYS A 56 9.93 -12.27 13.27
C LYS A 56 9.70 -10.77 13.22
N GLU A 57 10.13 -10.07 14.26
CA GLU A 57 10.05 -8.63 14.42
C GLU A 57 10.88 -7.91 13.34
N GLU A 58 12.08 -8.40 13.05
CA GLU A 58 12.92 -7.87 11.97
C GLU A 58 12.32 -8.12 10.60
N LEU A 59 11.78 -9.32 10.35
CA LEU A 59 11.08 -9.64 9.11
C LEU A 59 9.89 -8.67 8.90
N LEU A 60 9.06 -8.49 9.92
CA LEU A 60 7.89 -7.62 9.86
C LEU A 60 8.27 -6.15 9.68
N SER A 61 9.30 -5.68 10.38
CA SER A 61 9.83 -4.33 10.24
C SER A 61 10.34 -4.07 8.82
N ALA A 62 11.06 -5.04 8.24
CA ALA A 62 11.51 -4.99 6.85
C ALA A 62 10.34 -5.05 5.87
N PHE A 63 9.33 -5.88 6.14
CA PHE A 63 8.12 -6.00 5.36
C PHE A 63 7.34 -4.67 5.31
N SER A 64 7.14 -3.98 6.45
CA SER A 64 6.50 -2.66 6.45
C SER A 64 7.27 -1.62 5.62
N ARG A 65 8.60 -1.68 5.59
CA ARG A 65 9.41 -0.82 4.70
C ARG A 65 9.22 -1.19 3.24
N TYR A 66 9.19 -2.48 2.93
CA TYR A 66 8.97 -3.00 1.59
C TYR A 66 7.61 -2.57 1.03
N GLU A 67 6.53 -2.73 1.80
CA GLU A 67 5.18 -2.29 1.43
C GLU A 67 5.13 -0.79 1.11
N ARG A 68 5.76 0.04 1.96
CA ARG A 68 5.87 1.49 1.68
C ARG A 68 6.60 1.76 0.37
N GLN A 69 7.70 1.07 0.10
CA GLN A 69 8.42 1.24 -1.17
C GLN A 69 7.62 0.76 -2.39
N VAL A 70 6.84 -0.31 -2.25
CA VAL A 70 5.93 -0.79 -3.31
C VAL A 70 4.87 0.27 -3.59
N PHE A 71 4.22 0.81 -2.56
CA PHE A 71 3.27 1.90 -2.67
C PHE A 71 3.89 3.14 -3.34
N ASP A 72 5.04 3.60 -2.85
CA ASP A 72 5.70 4.81 -3.36
C ASP A 72 6.10 4.65 -4.83
N ARG A 73 6.60 3.47 -5.24
CA ARG A 73 6.91 3.17 -6.65
C ARG A 73 5.66 3.12 -7.50
N GLY A 74 4.60 2.47 -7.04
CA GLY A 74 3.33 2.40 -7.75
C GLY A 74 2.72 3.79 -7.97
N LEU A 75 2.72 4.63 -6.93
CA LEU A 75 2.26 6.01 -7.02
C LEU A 75 3.12 6.85 -7.98
N ALA A 76 4.44 6.70 -7.92
CA ALA A 76 5.35 7.40 -8.82
C ALA A 76 5.10 7.01 -10.29
N GLN A 77 4.87 5.73 -10.55
CA GLN A 77 4.54 5.21 -11.87
C GLN A 77 3.17 5.71 -12.36
N ALA A 78 2.14 5.61 -11.53
CA ALA A 78 0.78 6.05 -11.86
C ALA A 78 0.70 7.56 -12.16
N THR A 79 1.60 8.35 -11.58
CA THR A 79 1.63 9.81 -11.75
C THR A 79 2.72 10.30 -12.71
N ALA A 80 3.48 9.39 -13.33
CA ALA A 80 4.58 9.73 -14.23
C ALA A 80 4.09 10.50 -15.45
N GLY A 81 4.80 11.59 -15.81
CA GLY A 81 4.45 12.44 -16.97
C GLY A 81 3.22 13.34 -16.79
N LEU A 82 2.39 13.11 -15.76
CA LEU A 82 1.19 13.91 -15.49
C LEU A 82 1.50 15.18 -14.70
N LYS A 83 0.65 16.20 -14.85
CA LYS A 83 0.76 17.50 -14.16
C LYS A 83 -0.59 17.98 -13.64
N GLY A 84 -0.56 18.91 -12.69
CA GLY A 84 -1.76 19.59 -12.18
C GLY A 84 -2.84 18.61 -11.73
N VAL A 85 -4.08 18.88 -12.15
CA VAL A 85 -5.27 18.09 -11.80
C VAL A 85 -5.17 16.65 -12.28
N ASP A 86 -4.59 16.39 -13.47
CA ASP A 86 -4.47 15.03 -14.00
C ASP A 86 -3.54 14.18 -13.13
N LYS A 87 -2.45 14.78 -12.63
CA LYS A 87 -1.54 14.11 -11.68
C LYS A 87 -2.24 13.78 -10.36
N LEU A 88 -3.03 14.72 -9.85
CA LEU A 88 -3.80 14.52 -8.62
C LEU A 88 -4.86 13.43 -8.81
N ASP A 89 -5.61 13.45 -9.91
CA ASP A 89 -6.62 12.44 -10.20
C ASP A 89 -6.01 11.04 -10.33
N ALA A 90 -4.87 10.91 -11.02
CA ALA A 90 -4.15 9.65 -11.11
C ALA A 90 -3.67 9.13 -9.75
N ALA A 91 -3.20 10.02 -8.87
CA ALA A 91 -2.85 9.64 -7.51
C ALA A 91 -4.06 9.11 -6.71
N LEU A 92 -5.24 9.73 -6.87
CA LEU A 92 -6.47 9.25 -6.22
C LEU A 92 -6.93 7.91 -6.77
N ARG A 93 -6.90 7.72 -8.10
CA ARG A 93 -7.20 6.41 -8.72
C ARG A 93 -6.27 5.32 -8.20
N PHE A 94 -4.96 5.61 -8.12
CA PHE A 94 -3.99 4.68 -7.56
C PHE A 94 -4.32 4.33 -6.10
N MET A 95 -4.72 5.30 -5.26
CA MET A 95 -5.12 5.01 -3.88
C MET A 95 -6.32 4.05 -3.81
N VAL A 96 -7.31 4.22 -4.69
CA VAL A 96 -8.48 3.35 -4.79
C VAL A 96 -8.07 1.94 -5.24
N GLU A 97 -7.28 1.84 -6.31
CA GLU A 97 -6.80 0.56 -6.84
C GLU A 97 -5.91 -0.20 -5.84
N TYR A 98 -5.02 0.51 -5.13
CA TYR A 98 -4.14 -0.07 -4.13
C TYR A 98 -4.91 -0.67 -2.95
N GLN A 99 -6.04 -0.07 -2.57
CA GLN A 99 -6.91 -0.61 -1.52
C GLN A 99 -7.45 -2.00 -1.88
N TYR A 100 -7.76 -2.27 -3.14
CA TYR A 100 -8.21 -3.58 -3.58
C TYR A 100 -7.08 -4.60 -3.77
N SER A 101 -5.81 -4.16 -3.70
CA SER A 101 -4.65 -5.04 -3.82
C SER A 101 -4.37 -5.83 -2.52
N TYR A 102 -4.97 -7.01 -2.48
CA TYR A 102 -4.69 -8.28 -1.76
C TYR A 102 -4.23 -8.32 -0.27
N THR A 103 -3.34 -7.46 0.23
CA THR A 103 -2.68 -7.70 1.54
C THR A 103 -3.20 -6.81 2.67
N GLY A 104 -3.43 -5.53 2.39
CA GLY A 104 -3.82 -4.56 3.42
C GLY A 104 -5.22 -4.82 4.00
N VAL A 105 -6.21 -5.03 3.13
CA VAL A 105 -7.61 -5.23 3.53
C VAL A 105 -7.80 -6.53 4.33
N ARG A 106 -7.04 -7.59 4.03
CA ARG A 106 -7.08 -8.84 4.82
C ARG A 106 -6.45 -8.66 6.20
N MET A 107 -5.42 -7.82 6.33
CA MET A 107 -4.79 -7.54 7.62
C MET A 107 -5.70 -6.77 8.57
N VAL A 108 -6.59 -5.90 8.07
CA VAL A 108 -7.58 -5.21 8.91
C VAL A 108 -8.50 -6.22 9.61
N ASP A 109 -9.00 -7.20 8.87
CA ASP A 109 -9.89 -8.23 9.42
C ASP A 109 -9.18 -9.13 10.44
N ILE A 110 -7.91 -9.44 10.20
CA ILE A 110 -7.16 -10.40 11.01
C ILE A 110 -6.53 -9.75 12.24
N GLU A 111 -6.04 -8.50 12.13
CA GLU A 111 -5.31 -7.79 13.20
C GLU A 111 -5.61 -6.28 13.26
N PRO A 112 -6.85 -5.89 13.60
CA PRO A 112 -7.28 -4.50 13.55
C PRO A 112 -6.44 -3.58 14.47
N GLU A 113 -6.09 -4.03 15.68
CA GLU A 113 -5.27 -3.23 16.62
C GLU A 113 -3.88 -2.90 16.07
N HIS A 114 -3.23 -3.88 15.41
CA HIS A 114 -1.91 -3.67 14.83
C HIS A 114 -1.97 -2.69 13.66
N VAL A 115 -2.98 -2.83 12.80
CA VAL A 115 -3.19 -1.94 11.68
C VAL A 115 -3.47 -0.52 12.16
N ILE A 116 -4.38 -0.32 13.12
CA ILE A 116 -4.71 1.00 13.69
C ILE A 116 -3.47 1.68 14.28
N ALA A 117 -2.62 0.94 15.00
CA ALA A 117 -1.38 1.46 15.55
C ALA A 117 -0.39 1.92 14.45
N GLU A 118 -0.27 1.16 13.35
CA GLU A 118 0.61 1.52 12.23
C GLU A 118 0.03 2.69 11.41
N LEU A 119 -1.30 2.80 11.28
CA LEU A 119 -1.95 3.93 10.62
C LEU A 119 -1.49 5.27 11.20
N SER A 120 -1.41 5.37 12.52
CA SER A 120 -0.94 6.60 13.19
C SER A 120 0.46 7.04 12.76
N ARG A 121 1.31 6.10 12.31
CA ARG A 121 2.67 6.37 11.83
C ARG A 121 2.70 6.71 10.34
N ILE A 122 1.84 6.10 9.53
CA ILE A 122 1.84 6.30 8.07
C ILE A 122 0.98 7.48 7.61
N LEU A 123 -0.01 7.90 8.40
CA LEU A 123 -0.93 8.98 8.00
C LEU A 123 -0.24 10.34 7.81
N PRO A 124 0.68 10.78 8.70
CA PRO A 124 1.36 12.06 8.50
C PRO A 124 2.14 12.15 7.17
N PRO A 125 3.00 11.18 6.79
CA PRO A 125 3.71 11.25 5.51
C PRO A 125 2.78 11.11 4.30
N MET A 126 1.72 10.28 4.36
CA MET A 126 0.73 10.19 3.27
C MET A 126 0.01 11.53 3.05
N ARG A 127 -0.47 12.16 4.12
CA ARG A 127 -1.11 13.49 4.07
C ARG A 127 -0.16 14.53 3.49
N ALA A 128 1.09 14.55 3.95
CA ALA A 128 2.09 15.48 3.43
C ALA A 128 2.38 15.23 1.94
N GLY A 129 2.42 13.97 1.50
CA GLY A 129 2.55 13.59 0.11
C GLY A 129 1.43 14.12 -0.76
N LEU A 130 0.17 13.90 -0.36
CA LEU A 130 -0.99 14.38 -1.10
C LEU A 130 -1.07 15.92 -1.11
N GLN A 131 -0.74 16.58 0.01
CA GLN A 131 -0.70 18.04 0.08
C GLN A 131 0.29 18.65 -0.93
N ARG A 132 1.43 17.99 -1.21
CA ARG A 132 2.39 18.47 -2.23
C ARG A 132 1.81 18.50 -3.65
N LEU A 133 0.78 17.70 -3.93
CA LEU A 133 0.08 17.70 -5.22
C LEU A 133 -0.97 18.82 -5.32
N MET A 134 -1.21 19.54 -4.23
CA MET A 134 -2.29 20.52 -4.09
C MET A 134 -1.76 21.87 -3.59
N PRO A 135 -0.91 22.57 -4.37
CA PRO A 135 -0.43 23.88 -3.99
C PRO A 135 -1.58 24.88 -3.97
N GLY A 136 -1.63 25.72 -2.93
CA GLY A 136 -2.61 26.79 -2.80
C GLY A 136 -3.48 26.72 -1.55
N PRO A 137 -4.41 27.70 -1.39
CA PRO A 137 -5.25 27.81 -0.21
C PRO A 137 -6.06 26.53 0.04
N GLY A 138 -6.09 26.08 1.29
CA GLY A 138 -6.87 24.91 1.70
C GLY A 138 -6.29 23.55 1.31
N GLY A 139 -5.14 23.47 0.62
CA GLY A 139 -4.52 22.21 0.22
C GLY A 139 -4.26 21.25 1.39
N ALA A 140 -3.83 21.77 2.54
CA ALA A 140 -3.63 20.98 3.76
C ALA A 140 -4.95 20.35 4.28
N VAL A 141 -6.04 21.12 4.27
CA VAL A 141 -7.37 20.64 4.72
C VAL A 141 -7.89 19.59 3.75
N LYS A 142 -7.86 19.87 2.44
CA LYS A 142 -8.29 18.93 1.41
C LYS A 142 -7.52 17.60 1.47
N ALA A 143 -6.20 17.66 1.60
CA ALA A 143 -5.37 16.46 1.75
C ALA A 143 -5.75 15.69 3.03
N ALA A 144 -5.94 16.38 4.16
CA ALA A 144 -6.36 15.74 5.40
C ALA A 144 -7.76 15.11 5.30
N THR A 145 -8.68 15.71 4.56
CA THR A 145 -10.02 15.16 4.31
C THR A 145 -9.94 13.91 3.43
N ALA A 146 -9.24 13.98 2.30
CA ALA A 146 -9.10 12.85 1.38
C ALA A 146 -8.43 11.64 2.06
N ILE A 147 -7.39 11.85 2.87
CA ILE A 147 -6.76 10.77 3.65
C ILE A 147 -7.74 10.15 4.65
N ARG A 148 -8.57 10.94 5.36
CA ARG A 148 -9.57 10.39 6.28
C ARG A 148 -10.62 9.55 5.56
N VAL A 149 -11.09 10.02 4.39
CA VAL A 149 -12.02 9.26 3.55
C VAL A 149 -11.40 7.93 3.13
N ALA A 150 -10.15 7.95 2.62
CA ALA A 150 -9.45 6.73 2.22
C ALA A 150 -9.29 5.73 3.37
N ILE A 151 -8.94 6.20 4.57
CA ILE A 151 -8.83 5.31 5.74
C ILE A 151 -10.17 4.78 6.20
N SER A 152 -11.23 5.58 6.11
CA SER A 152 -12.58 5.12 6.43
C SER A 152 -12.96 3.94 5.54
N HIS A 153 -12.75 4.06 4.23
CA HIS A 153 -12.98 2.96 3.28
C HIS A 153 -12.10 1.74 3.56
N TYR A 154 -10.86 1.95 4.01
CA TYR A 154 -9.91 0.87 4.28
C TYR A 154 -10.23 0.08 5.56
N ILE A 155 -10.61 0.77 6.65
CA ILE A 155 -10.93 0.13 7.94
C ILE A 155 -12.36 -0.40 7.94
N VAL A 156 -13.30 0.40 7.43
CA VAL A 156 -14.72 0.09 7.40
C VAL A 156 -15.08 -0.20 5.95
N ARG A 157 -15.35 -1.48 5.65
CA ARG A 157 -15.84 -1.87 4.33
C ARG A 157 -17.15 -1.15 4.07
N SER A 158 -17.07 -0.14 3.21
CA SER A 158 -18.20 0.70 2.89
C SER A 158 -19.12 -0.01 1.91
N ASP A 159 -20.42 0.11 2.09
CA ASP A 159 -21.45 -0.33 1.15
C ASP A 159 -21.48 0.54 -0.12
N ASP A 160 -20.81 1.69 -0.10
CA ASP A 160 -20.70 2.65 -1.19
C ASP A 160 -19.33 2.63 -1.90
N ALA A 161 -18.64 1.48 -1.91
CA ALA A 161 -17.33 1.32 -2.54
C ALA A 161 -17.26 1.89 -3.98
N ASP A 162 -18.34 1.79 -4.75
CA ASP A 162 -18.45 2.35 -6.11
C ASP A 162 -18.34 3.89 -6.15
N GLN A 163 -18.61 4.56 -5.03
CA GLN A 163 -18.52 6.01 -4.87
C GLN A 163 -17.16 6.47 -4.31
N PHE A 164 -16.29 5.55 -3.91
CA PHE A 164 -15.04 5.90 -3.20
C PHE A 164 -14.19 6.92 -3.97
N LEU A 165 -13.92 6.66 -5.26
CA LEU A 165 -13.15 7.59 -6.09
C LEU A 165 -13.87 8.96 -6.23
N ALA A 166 -15.20 8.96 -6.33
CA ALA A 166 -15.98 10.19 -6.42
C ALA A 166 -15.88 11.02 -5.13
N GLN A 167 -15.89 10.38 -3.96
CA GLN A 167 -15.70 11.04 -2.67
C GLN A 167 -14.30 11.66 -2.54
N LEU A 168 -13.26 10.93 -2.97
CA LEU A 168 -11.90 11.47 -2.98
C LEU A 168 -11.77 12.70 -3.90
N ARG A 169 -12.30 12.60 -5.12
CA ARG A 169 -12.32 13.72 -6.08
C ARG A 169 -13.05 14.93 -5.51
N HIS A 170 -14.21 14.72 -4.91
CA HIS A 170 -14.96 15.77 -4.25
C HIS A 170 -14.16 16.43 -3.12
N ALA A 171 -13.54 15.64 -2.24
CA ALA A 171 -12.74 16.13 -1.13
C ALA A 171 -11.56 17.01 -1.57
N VAL A 172 -10.98 16.76 -2.75
CA VAL A 172 -9.89 17.58 -3.29
C VAL A 172 -10.35 18.71 -4.22
N GLY A 173 -11.63 18.73 -4.58
CA GLY A 173 -12.22 19.73 -5.48
C GLY A 173 -11.98 19.44 -6.97
N ILE A 174 -11.88 18.17 -7.35
CA ILE A 174 -11.97 17.74 -8.76
C ILE A 174 -13.45 17.54 -9.09
N SER A 175 -13.99 18.42 -9.94
CA SER A 175 -15.30 18.22 -10.55
C SER A 175 -15.22 17.09 -11.58
N ARG A 176 -16.25 16.23 -11.65
CA ARG A 176 -16.38 15.23 -12.73
C ARG A 176 -16.19 15.95 -14.07
N ARG A 177 -15.18 15.54 -14.85
CA ARG A 177 -15.25 15.74 -16.31
C ARG A 177 -16.21 14.67 -16.80
N ASP A 178 -17.35 15.12 -17.32
CA ASP A 178 -18.28 14.29 -18.08
C ASP A 178 -17.58 13.61 -19.27
#